data_AF-A0AAD8YE16-F1
#
_entry.id   AF-A0AAD8YE16-F1
#
_cell.length_a   1.000
_cell.length_b   1.000
_cell.length_c   1.000
_cell.angle_alpha   90.00
_cell.angle_beta   90.00
_cell.angle_gamma   90.00
#
_symmetry.space_group_name_H-M   'P 1'
#
loop_
_entity.id
_entity.type
_entity.pdbx_description
1 polymer ?
#
loop_
_entity_poly.entity_id
_entity_poly.type
_entity_poly.pdbx_seq_one_letter_code
_entity_poly.pdbx_strand_id
1 'polypeptide(L)'
;MGESMGGAVAFDVMSRNREEYEGVIFLWQYGQDETCYNISAPTAYGRKPRLGTAREILETTERISKSVSKFDSPFIILHGLSDQDFYNESCSKDKQIKLYKGMNHALTYGNNDDEIETVFDDAISCALERSKTPVEGLLSMFSQTQTNENEMHAFQ
;
A
#
# COMPACT_ATOMS: atom_id res chain seq x y z
N MET A 1 6.85 1.36 -0.82
CA MET A 1 5.41 1.03 -0.72
C MET A 1 5.27 -0.45 -0.46
N GLY A 2 4.30 -0.88 0.35
CA GLY A 2 4.06 -2.29 0.64
C GLY A 2 2.57 -2.58 0.83
N GLU A 3 2.12 -3.69 0.25
CA GLU A 3 0.73 -4.15 0.32
C GLU A 3 0.62 -5.42 1.15
N SER A 4 -0.36 -5.50 2.06
CA SER A 4 -0.60 -6.68 2.91
C SER A 4 0.70 -7.15 3.60
N MET A 5 1.12 -8.41 3.44
CA MET A 5 2.40 -8.92 3.94
C MET A 5 3.61 -8.09 3.47
N GLY A 6 3.57 -7.54 2.25
CA GLY A 6 4.61 -6.63 1.76
C GLY A 6 4.68 -5.33 2.58
N GLY A 7 3.56 -4.89 3.16
CA GLY A 7 3.52 -3.79 4.13
C GLY A 7 4.29 -4.13 5.42
N ALA A 8 4.13 -5.35 5.94
CA ALA A 8 4.90 -5.81 7.10
C ALA A 8 6.42 -5.85 6.83
N VAL A 9 6.83 -6.22 5.61
CA VAL A 9 8.23 -6.15 5.17
C VAL A 9 8.70 -4.71 5.08
N ALA A 10 7.90 -3.82 4.47
CA ALA A 10 8.22 -2.40 4.37
C ALA A 10 8.38 -1.73 5.74
N PHE A 11 7.54 -2.11 6.72
CA PHE A 11 7.67 -1.68 8.11
C PHE A 11 9.02 -2.09 8.72
N ASP A 12 9.43 -3.34 8.52
CA ASP A 12 10.69 -3.86 9.06
C ASP A 12 11.91 -3.20 8.40
N VAL A 13 11.89 -3.02 7.08
CA VAL A 13 12.92 -2.28 6.33
C VAL A 13 13.02 -0.84 6.81
N MET A 14 11.90 -0.14 6.91
CA MET A 14 11.86 1.25 7.38
C MET A 14 12.39 1.39 8.81
N SER A 15 12.07 0.43 9.68
CA SER A 15 12.51 0.42 11.07
C SER A 15 14.02 0.19 11.22
N ARG A 16 14.66 -0.52 10.27
CA ARG A 16 16.11 -0.80 10.28
C ARG A 16 16.93 0.25 9.54
N ASN A 17 16.38 0.82 8.47
CA ASN A 17 17.09 1.69 7.53
C ASN A 17 16.43 3.08 7.43
N ARG A 18 16.05 3.67 8.57
CA ARG A 18 15.26 4.90 8.62
C ARG A 18 15.88 6.09 7.85
N GLU A 19 17.20 6.18 7.77
CA GLU A 19 17.87 7.30 7.10
C GLU A 19 17.86 7.18 5.56
N GLU A 20 17.59 6.00 5.01
CA GLU A 20 17.62 5.75 3.57
C GLU A 20 16.28 6.06 2.89
N TYR A 21 15.19 6.10 3.66
CA TYR A 21 13.83 6.24 3.13
C TYR A 21 13.16 7.48 3.72
N GLU A 22 12.45 8.23 2.86
CA GLU A 22 11.73 9.44 3.31
C GLU A 22 10.38 9.11 3.96
N GLY A 23 9.79 7.97 3.61
CA GLY A 23 8.56 7.48 4.20
C GLY A 23 8.08 6.17 3.60
N VAL A 24 6.98 5.65 4.13
CA VAL A 24 6.39 4.38 3.67
C VAL A 24 4.89 4.51 3.40
N ILE A 25 4.46 3.95 2.28
CA ILE A 25 3.04 3.83 1.93
C ILE A 25 2.61 2.40 2.22
N PHE A 26 1.66 2.25 3.14
CA PHE A 26 1.01 1.00 3.49
C PHE A 26 -0.34 0.90 2.78
N LEU A 27 -0.49 -0.13 1.97
CA LEU A 27 -1.78 -0.56 1.44
C LEU A 27 -2.27 -1.75 2.25
N TRP A 28 -3.42 -1.61 2.91
CA TRP A 28 -3.99 -2.70 3.69
C TRP A 28 -5.30 -3.19 3.10
N GLN A 29 -5.28 -4.44 2.65
CA GLN A 29 -6.46 -5.18 2.22
C GLN A 29 -7.10 -5.86 3.44
N TYR A 30 -8.36 -5.55 3.72
CA TYR A 30 -9.17 -6.32 4.67
C TYR A 30 -10.23 -7.09 3.89
N GLY A 31 -10.26 -8.42 4.07
CA GLY A 31 -11.15 -9.32 3.34
C GLY A 31 -12.12 -9.95 4.30
N GLN A 32 -13.38 -9.52 4.27
CA GLN A 32 -14.48 -10.20 4.98
C GLN A 32 -14.93 -11.47 4.22
N ASP A 33 -14.58 -11.61 2.94
CA ASP A 33 -15.00 -12.72 2.10
C ASP A 33 -13.84 -13.64 1.70
N GLU A 34 -14.14 -14.94 1.63
CA GLU A 34 -13.25 -16.04 1.22
C GLU A 34 -12.76 -15.95 -0.25
N THR A 35 -12.97 -14.83 -0.93
CA THR A 35 -12.73 -14.63 -2.37
C THR A 35 -11.26 -14.41 -2.73
N CYS A 36 -10.38 -14.16 -1.75
CA CYS A 36 -8.93 -14.04 -1.96
C CYS A 36 -8.25 -15.33 -2.48
N TYR A 37 -8.96 -16.46 -2.49
CA TYR A 37 -8.49 -17.72 -3.10
C TYR A 37 -8.68 -17.81 -4.62
N ASN A 38 -9.45 -16.90 -5.24
CA ASN A 38 -9.76 -16.95 -6.68
C ASN A 38 -8.93 -15.97 -7.52
N ILE A 39 -7.67 -15.72 -7.15
CA ILE A 39 -6.73 -15.07 -8.07
C ILE A 39 -6.31 -16.13 -9.11
N SER A 40 -6.93 -16.08 -10.29
CA SER A 40 -6.57 -16.92 -11.43
C SER A 40 -5.32 -16.39 -12.14
N ALA A 41 -4.20 -16.31 -11.40
CA ALA A 41 -2.89 -16.04 -11.97
C ALA A 41 -2.05 -17.33 -11.92
N PRO A 42 -1.35 -17.72 -13.01
CA PRO A 42 -0.50 -18.91 -13.02
C PRO A 42 0.60 -18.91 -11.94
N THR A 43 0.99 -17.73 -11.47
CA THR A 43 2.00 -17.50 -10.43
C THR A 43 1.42 -17.39 -9.02
N ALA A 44 0.09 -17.37 -8.86
CA ALA A 44 -0.56 -17.23 -7.56
C ALA A 44 -0.58 -18.55 -6.80
N TYR A 45 -0.31 -18.48 -5.50
CA TYR A 45 -0.41 -19.62 -4.60
C TYR A 45 -1.86 -19.72 -4.07
N GLY A 46 -2.71 -20.51 -4.74
CA GLY A 46 -4.13 -20.67 -4.39
C GLY A 46 -4.43 -21.69 -3.28
N ARG A 47 -3.44 -22.14 -2.51
CA ARG A 47 -3.64 -23.12 -1.41
C ARG A 47 -3.57 -22.41 -0.07
N LYS A 48 -4.11 -23.04 0.98
CA LYS A 48 -3.94 -22.57 2.36
C LYS A 48 -2.45 -22.41 2.71
N PRO A 49 -2.08 -21.41 3.53
CA PRO A 49 -0.72 -21.25 4.01
C PRO A 49 -0.19 -22.55 4.64
N ARG A 50 1.06 -22.89 4.37
CA ARG A 50 1.71 -24.05 5.02
C ARG A 50 1.89 -23.75 6.50
N LEU A 51 1.94 -24.78 7.35
CA LEU A 51 2.08 -24.61 8.80
C LEU A 51 3.28 -23.73 9.18
N GLY A 52 4.43 -23.92 8.53
CA GLY A 52 5.60 -23.07 8.73
C GLY A 52 5.30 -21.59 8.42
N THR A 53 4.72 -21.32 7.25
CA THR A 53 4.32 -19.96 6.86
C THR A 53 3.31 -19.35 7.82
N ALA A 54 2.30 -20.11 8.25
CA ALA A 54 1.31 -19.64 9.22
C ALA A 54 1.96 -19.27 10.56
N ARG A 55 2.93 -20.06 11.03
CA ARG A 55 3.70 -19.76 12.24
C ARG A 55 4.49 -18.46 12.09
N GLU A 56 5.23 -18.30 10.99
CA GLU A 56 6.01 -17.08 10.75
C GLU A 56 5.12 -15.84 10.61
N ILE A 57 3.93 -15.96 10.01
CA ILE A 57 2.95 -14.88 9.96
C ILE A 57 2.50 -14.49 11.37
N LEU A 58 2.17 -15.46 12.23
CA LEU A 58 1.77 -15.19 13.62
C LEU A 58 2.88 -14.51 14.42
N GLU A 59 4.10 -15.05 14.35
CA GLU A 59 5.27 -14.50 15.06
C GLU A 59 5.60 -13.09 14.56
N THR A 60 5.50 -12.84 13.25
CA THR A 60 5.74 -11.53 12.64
C THR A 60 4.69 -10.50 13.08
N THR A 61 3.41 -10.88 13.07
CA THR A 61 2.31 -9.99 13.50
C THR A 61 2.46 -9.61 14.96
N GLU A 62 2.77 -10.56 15.84
CA GLU A 62 3.01 -10.29 17.27
C GLU A 62 4.21 -9.34 17.47
N ARG A 63 5.31 -9.59 16.74
CA ARG A 63 6.50 -8.74 16.79
C ARG A 63 6.20 -7.32 16.34
N ILE A 64 5.49 -7.16 15.21
CA ILE A 64 5.13 -5.84 14.68
C ILE A 64 4.23 -5.10 15.66
N SER A 65 3.16 -5.75 16.14
CA SER A 65 2.22 -5.18 17.13
C SER A 65 2.94 -4.62 18.36
N LYS A 66 3.90 -5.35 18.94
CA LYS A 66 4.70 -4.87 20.08
C LYS A 66 5.61 -3.69 19.76
N SER A 67 5.94 -3.46 18.49
CA SER A 67 6.88 -2.43 18.02
C SER A 67 6.22 -1.20 17.41
N VAL A 68 4.90 -1.22 17.13
CA VAL A 68 4.17 -0.10 16.51
C VAL A 68 4.34 1.20 17.29
N SER A 69 4.26 1.14 18.62
CA SER A 69 4.42 2.31 19.50
C SER A 69 5.78 3.00 19.42
N LYS A 70 6.79 2.33 18.85
CA LYS A 70 8.15 2.86 18.65
C LYS A 70 8.38 3.33 17.21
N PHE A 71 7.40 3.15 16.33
CA PHE A 71 7.50 3.52 14.93
C PHE A 71 7.30 5.04 14.75
N ASP A 72 8.39 5.74 14.48
CA ASP A 72 8.45 7.20 14.34
C ASP A 72 8.85 7.63 12.91
N SER A 73 8.49 6.87 11.89
CA SER A 73 8.81 7.22 10.50
C SER A 73 7.61 7.82 9.78
N PRO A 74 7.80 8.70 8.78
CA PRO A 74 6.68 9.20 7.97
C PRO A 74 5.96 8.06 7.27
N PHE A 75 4.63 8.00 7.40
CA PHE A 75 3.87 6.95 6.74
C PHE A 75 2.46 7.34 6.35
N ILE A 76 1.92 6.60 5.39
CA ILE A 76 0.57 6.79 4.87
C ILE A 76 -0.12 5.45 4.81
N ILE A 77 -1.33 5.39 5.33
CA ILE A 77 -2.18 4.21 5.26
C ILE A 77 -3.32 4.48 4.28
N LEU A 78 -3.41 3.66 3.25
CA LEU A 78 -4.55 3.61 2.35
C LEU A 78 -5.33 2.32 2.68
N HIS A 79 -6.56 2.47 3.14
CA HIS A 79 -7.33 1.37 3.71
C HIS A 79 -8.81 1.45 3.33
N GLY A 80 -9.45 0.30 3.09
CA GLY A 80 -10.87 0.23 2.73
C GLY A 80 -11.77 0.53 3.91
N LEU A 81 -11.77 -0.33 4.94
CA LEU A 81 -12.69 -0.24 6.07
C LEU A 81 -12.10 -0.82 7.37
N SER A 82 -12.00 0.06 8.38
CA SER A 82 -12.16 -0.21 9.82
C SER A 82 -10.97 -0.30 10.78
N ASP A 83 -9.72 -0.51 10.36
CA ASP A 83 -8.63 -0.64 11.35
C ASP A 83 -7.72 0.60 11.39
N GLN A 84 -7.86 1.41 12.45
CA GLN A 84 -7.04 2.60 12.73
C GLN A 84 -5.97 2.34 13.82
N ASP A 85 -5.88 1.12 14.35
CA ASP A 85 -5.07 0.82 15.53
C ASP A 85 -3.59 1.16 15.31
N PHE A 86 -3.03 0.81 14.16
CA PHE A 86 -1.66 1.19 13.81
C PHE A 86 -1.47 2.72 13.75
N TYR A 87 -2.44 3.43 13.16
CA TYR A 87 -2.40 4.89 13.07
C TYR A 87 -2.43 5.52 14.47
N ASN A 88 -3.26 5.00 15.37
CA ASN A 88 -3.42 5.53 16.72
C ASN A 88 -2.25 5.18 17.64
N GLU A 89 -1.71 3.98 17.55
CA GLU A 89 -0.63 3.49 18.41
C GLU A 89 0.75 4.03 18.02
N SER A 90 0.98 4.33 16.74
CA SER A 90 2.27 4.84 16.27
C SER A 90 2.59 6.23 16.82
N CYS A 91 3.86 6.46 17.19
CA CYS A 91 4.34 7.73 17.72
C CYS A 91 4.78 8.74 16.64
N SER A 92 4.74 8.33 15.36
CA SER A 92 5.10 9.19 14.23
C SER A 92 4.30 10.49 14.18
N LYS A 93 5.01 11.58 13.87
CA LYS A 93 4.45 12.94 13.73
C LYS A 93 3.85 13.20 12.36
N ASP A 94 4.46 12.65 11.30
CA ASP A 94 3.97 12.74 9.93
C ASP A 94 3.29 11.42 9.56
N LYS A 95 2.02 11.31 9.94
CA LYS A 95 1.18 10.16 9.63
C LYS A 95 -0.12 10.60 8.99
N GLN A 96 -0.53 9.89 7.96
CA GLN A 96 -1.77 10.15 7.24
C GLN A 96 -2.53 8.85 7.02
N ILE A 97 -3.86 8.91 7.07
CA ILE A 97 -4.74 7.79 6.76
C ILE A 97 -5.83 8.26 5.80
N LYS A 98 -6.01 7.54 4.69
CA LYS A 98 -7.14 7.72 3.76
C LYS A 98 -7.98 6.45 3.77
N LEU A 99 -9.28 6.65 4.01
CA LEU A 99 -10.25 5.57 4.14
C LEU A 99 -11.19 5.56 2.92
N TYR A 100 -11.17 4.47 2.17
CA TYR A 100 -11.96 4.29 0.95
C TYR A 100 -13.20 3.44 1.24
N LYS A 101 -14.25 4.12 1.72
CA LYS A 101 -15.50 3.47 2.11
C LYS A 101 -16.20 2.88 0.89
N GLY A 102 -16.42 1.57 0.91
CA GLY A 102 -17.16 0.85 -0.14
C GLY A 102 -16.30 0.24 -1.24
N MET A 103 -14.98 0.45 -1.22
CA MET A 103 -14.05 -0.25 -2.11
C MET A 103 -13.78 -1.67 -1.63
N ASN A 104 -13.63 -2.59 -2.58
CA ASN A 104 -13.37 -4.00 -2.35
C ASN A 104 -11.99 -4.26 -1.72
N HIS A 105 -11.79 -5.51 -1.30
CA HIS A 105 -10.59 -6.06 -0.67
C HIS A 105 -9.27 -5.51 -1.25
N ALA A 106 -9.18 -5.39 -2.58
CA ALA A 106 -8.00 -4.97 -3.29
C ALA A 106 -8.11 -3.54 -3.85
N LEU A 107 -7.59 -2.56 -3.10
CA LEU A 107 -7.63 -1.14 -3.51
C LEU A 107 -6.94 -0.87 -4.85
N THR A 108 -6.01 -1.73 -5.25
CA THR A 108 -5.21 -1.61 -6.48
C THR A 108 -5.71 -2.49 -7.63
N TYR A 109 -6.68 -3.40 -7.39
CA TYR A 109 -7.21 -4.29 -8.43
C TYR A 109 -8.62 -4.82 -8.09
N GLY A 110 -9.50 -5.01 -9.08
CA GLY A 110 -10.84 -5.57 -8.84
C GLY A 110 -11.86 -4.58 -8.25
N ASN A 111 -11.56 -3.28 -8.33
CA ASN A 111 -12.50 -2.17 -8.21
C ASN A 111 -12.75 -1.56 -9.60
N ASN A 112 -13.63 -0.55 -9.69
CA ASN A 112 -13.81 0.19 -10.94
C ASN A 112 -12.53 0.97 -11.28
N ASP A 113 -12.23 1.14 -12.57
CA ASP A 113 -10.99 1.81 -13.02
C ASP A 113 -10.84 3.21 -12.41
N ASP A 114 -11.92 4.00 -12.34
CA ASP A 114 -11.93 5.33 -11.72
C ASP A 114 -11.56 5.31 -10.23
N GLU A 115 -11.96 4.25 -9.50
CA GLU A 115 -11.66 4.10 -8.07
C GLU A 115 -10.20 3.71 -7.86
N ILE A 116 -9.67 2.85 -8.74
CA ILE A 116 -8.26 2.45 -8.74
C ILE A 116 -7.37 3.67 -9.06
N GLU A 117 -7.72 4.45 -10.09
CA GLU A 117 -7.00 5.67 -10.47
C GLU A 117 -6.97 6.66 -9.29
N THR A 118 -8.09 6.84 -8.59
CA THR A 118 -8.15 7.69 -7.39
C THR A 118 -7.17 7.25 -6.29
N VAL A 119 -7.05 5.94 -6.03
CA VAL A 119 -6.10 5.41 -5.03
C VAL A 119 -4.65 5.66 -5.45
N PHE A 120 -4.34 5.50 -6.74
CA PHE A 120 -3.00 5.75 -7.26
C PHE A 120 -2.66 7.24 -7.24
N ASP A 121 -3.58 8.10 -7.67
CA ASP A 121 -3.42 9.56 -7.62
C ASP A 121 -3.20 10.05 -6.18
N ASP A 122 -3.95 9.51 -5.24
CA ASP A 122 -3.78 9.80 -3.83
C ASP A 122 -2.42 9.35 -3.30
N ALA A 123 -1.94 8.16 -3.69
CA ALA A 123 -0.62 7.66 -3.32
C ALA A 123 0.50 8.52 -3.91
N ILE A 124 0.38 8.89 -5.18
CA ILE A 124 1.35 9.71 -5.91
C ILE A 124 1.40 11.12 -5.33
N SER A 125 0.24 11.78 -5.21
CA SER A 125 0.14 13.13 -4.64
C SER A 125 0.77 13.20 -3.25
N CYS A 126 0.46 12.23 -2.41
CA CYS A 126 1.02 12.13 -1.08
C CYS A 126 2.54 11.87 -1.05
N ALA A 127 3.08 11.13 -2.02
CA ALA A 127 4.52 10.93 -2.17
C ALA A 127 5.19 12.22 -2.66
N LEU A 128 4.56 12.95 -3.58
CA LEU A 128 5.06 14.22 -4.12
C LEU A 128 5.13 15.31 -3.04
N GLU A 129 4.11 15.42 -2.20
CA GLU A 129 4.08 16.36 -1.05
C GLU A 129 5.28 16.17 -0.10
N ARG A 130 5.79 14.95 0.02
CA ARG A 130 6.90 14.59 0.90
C ARG A 130 8.25 14.55 0.18
N SER A 131 8.23 14.60 -1.16
CA SER A 131 9.44 14.60 -1.96
C SER A 131 10.14 15.96 -1.87
N LYS A 132 11.46 15.95 -1.74
CA LYS A 132 12.29 17.18 -1.74
C LYS A 132 12.45 17.79 -3.14
N THR A 133 11.98 17.11 -4.17
CA THR A 133 12.12 17.49 -5.58
C THR A 133 10.92 18.31 -6.07
N PRO A 134 11.12 19.40 -6.84
CA PRO A 134 10.02 20.21 -7.35
C PRO A 134 9.04 19.40 -8.22
N VAL A 135 7.76 19.48 -7.85
CA VAL A 135 6.62 18.73 -8.39
C VAL A 135 6.40 18.95 -9.90
N GLU A 136 6.81 20.11 -10.42
CA GLU A 136 6.62 20.52 -11.82
C GLU A 136 7.34 19.60 -12.83
N GLY A 137 8.48 19.02 -12.45
CA GLY A 137 9.23 18.10 -13.29
C GLY A 137 8.59 16.72 -13.41
N LEU A 138 7.89 16.26 -12.36
CA LEU A 138 7.29 14.92 -12.32
C LEU A 138 5.91 14.89 -12.97
N LEU A 139 5.06 15.90 -12.72
CA LEU A 139 3.72 15.97 -13.31
C LEU A 139 3.77 16.04 -14.85
N SER A 140 4.75 16.77 -15.42
CA SER A 140 4.93 16.83 -16.87
C SER A 140 5.35 15.50 -17.49
N MET A 141 6.08 14.65 -16.75
CA MET A 141 6.42 13.29 -17.19
C MET A 141 5.20 12.36 -17.14
N PHE A 142 4.39 12.43 -16.06
CA PHE A 142 3.20 11.59 -15.92
C PHE A 142 2.15 11.87 -17.00
N SER A 143 1.87 13.15 -17.31
CA SER A 143 0.95 13.54 -18.39
C SER A 143 1.40 13.07 -19.77
N GLN A 144 2.72 12.98 -20.02
CA GLN A 144 3.27 12.46 -21.28
C GLN A 144 3.10 10.95 -21.42
N THR A 145 3.22 10.18 -20.33
CA THR A 145 3.01 8.73 -20.35
C THR A 145 1.57 8.34 -20.70
N GLN A 146 0.57 9.03 -20.14
CA GLN A 146 -0.84 8.75 -20.46
C GLN A 146 -1.23 9.12 -21.90
N THR A 147 -0.59 10.15 -22.48
CA THR A 147 -0.84 10.51 -23.90
C THR A 147 -0.24 9.48 -24.86
N ASN A 148 0.96 8.96 -24.55
CA ASN A 148 1.63 7.96 -25.39
C ASN A 148 0.92 6.59 -25.38
N GLU A 149 0.33 6.19 -24.25
CA GLU A 149 -0.43 4.93 -24.17
C GLU A 149 -1.74 5.00 -24.97
N ASN A 150 -2.41 6.15 -24.98
CA ASN A 150 -3.63 6.37 -25.77
C ASN A 150 -3.36 6.47 -27.27
N GLU A 151 -2.21 7.00 -27.70
CA GLU A 151 -1.83 7.04 -29.11
C GLU A 151 -1.44 5.65 -29.66
N MET A 152 -0.92 4.75 -28.84
CA MET A 152 -0.58 3.38 -29.26
C MET A 152 -1.82 2.50 -29.51
N HIS A 153 -2.95 2.77 -28.85
CA HIS A 153 -4.22 2.06 -29.06
C HIS A 153 -5.05 2.60 -30.24
N ALA A 154 -4.66 3.73 -30.84
CA ALA A 154 -5.37 4.34 -31.97
C ALA A 154 -4.87 3.88 -33.37
N PHE A 155 -3.89 2.96 -33.41
CA PHE A 155 -3.28 2.44 -34.66
C PHE A 155 -3.50 0.93 -34.92
N GLN A 156 -4.55 0.34 -34.36
CA GLN A 156 -5.07 -0.99 -34.77
C GLN A 156 -6.46 -0.87 -35.38
#